data_AF-B0SND3-F1
#
_entry.id   AF-B0SND3-F1
#
_cell.length_a   1.000
_cell.length_b   1.000
_cell.length_c   1.000
_cell.angle_alpha   90.00
_cell.angle_beta   90.00
_cell.angle_gamma   90.00
#
_symmetry.space_group_name_H-M   'P 1'
#
loop_
_entity.id
_entity.type
_entity.pdbx_description
1 polymer ?
#
loop_
_entity_poly.entity_id
_entity_poly.type
_entity_poly.pdbx_seq_one_letter_code
_entity_poly.pdbx_strand_id
1 'polypeptide(L)'
;MNRSFLFLLLITLFFQANCLYNPIVREVLELDGQGKKDEYLKYLPFFLGPSSIGARMTPTLGNLIRTDSQIHVVFNRSMDPESFSAILGSSLTTVWSDTFQSNDTVTLTGNHPLGIITFTMDAKDSNGNQMQTITGNYTVVSTNTNLYYVSVFGNDGNLGTTPTNPKQSILSAISGSVSPAAILVSAGEYPLTASLSLMEGISLYGGFSQDFLNRDLSASTTRIFDSRTGSDLIAIVAGPAVSVATYFDGFTVQSANDPATIQSTAFFCNGGSPIISRNRMLGGTASTGSGYSIGIRISGASPNIIDNYNIQAGDALDTFGIFIENSSSPTITNNTISGGSAAGSDHALYSGPQNNNPIISNNVISGKTGSISYGLNSSFPSNVTLTNNFINGGSGNLSIAIYNGAGNGTSRGNYSSNRLFTSGGTNRFCMYEAGITAPTYNSPISFNNNQLFDCPSGLYFDNNTPIFDFNTINGLTIGGALYTGNF
;
A
#
# COMPACT_ATOMS: atom_id res chain seq x y z
N MET A 1 -8.20 25.06 23.34
CA MET A 1 -8.81 25.45 22.05
C MET A 1 -7.77 26.19 21.22
N ASN A 2 -7.40 25.65 20.07
CA ASN A 2 -6.26 26.14 19.27
C ASN A 2 -6.60 27.52 18.66
N ARG A 3 -5.74 28.53 18.86
CA ARG A 3 -5.96 29.92 18.40
C ARG A 3 -6.19 30.01 16.89
N SER A 4 -5.63 29.07 16.12
CA SER A 4 -5.86 28.98 14.67
C SER A 4 -7.29 28.59 14.31
N PHE A 5 -7.99 27.80 15.14
CA PHE A 5 -9.39 27.41 14.89
C PHE A 5 -10.36 28.57 15.17
N LEU A 6 -10.11 29.35 16.22
CA LEU A 6 -10.93 30.52 16.54
C LEU A 6 -10.77 31.62 15.47
N PHE A 7 -9.58 31.77 14.91
CA PHE A 7 -9.31 32.73 13.83
C PHE A 7 -9.97 32.30 12.51
N LEU A 8 -9.92 31.01 12.17
CA LEU A 8 -10.61 30.49 10.98
C LEU A 8 -12.14 30.60 11.11
N LEU A 9 -12.68 30.33 12.31
CA LEU A 9 -14.10 30.48 12.63
C LEU A 9 -14.54 31.96 12.53
N LEU A 10 -13.72 32.90 13.02
CA LEU A 10 -13.98 34.33 12.90
C LEU A 10 -13.92 34.80 11.44
N ILE A 11 -12.98 34.29 10.63
CA ILE A 11 -12.91 34.61 9.20
C ILE A 11 -14.12 34.04 8.45
N THR A 12 -14.55 32.81 8.74
CA THR A 12 -15.75 32.22 8.12
C THR A 12 -17.02 32.96 8.55
N LEU A 13 -17.14 33.36 9.82
CA LEU A 13 -18.22 34.24 10.29
C LEU A 13 -18.17 35.61 9.63
N PHE A 14 -16.99 36.20 9.40
CA PHE A 14 -16.83 37.48 8.70
C PHE A 14 -17.16 37.38 7.20
N PHE A 15 -16.84 36.26 6.53
CA PHE A 15 -17.24 36.04 5.15
C PHE A 15 -18.75 35.81 5.03
N GLN A 16 -19.36 35.07 5.95
CA GLN A 16 -20.82 34.91 5.99
C GLN A 16 -21.55 36.22 6.31
N ALA A 17 -20.98 37.07 7.18
CA ALA A 17 -21.53 38.39 7.49
C ALA A 17 -21.39 39.39 6.32
N ASN A 18 -20.32 39.34 5.54
CA ASN A 18 -20.15 40.22 4.38
C ASN A 18 -21.05 39.83 3.18
N CYS A 19 -21.47 38.57 3.07
CA CYS A 19 -22.51 38.19 2.10
C CYS A 19 -23.87 38.83 2.41
N LEU A 20 -24.17 39.13 3.67
CA LEU A 20 -25.39 39.84 4.09
C LEU A 20 -25.34 41.36 3.87
N TYR A 21 -24.14 41.93 3.69
CA TYR A 21 -23.94 43.35 3.37
C TYR A 21 -23.76 43.63 1.88
N ASN A 22 -23.81 42.61 1.02
CA ASN A 22 -23.93 42.84 -0.41
C ASN A 22 -25.29 43.54 -0.66
N PRO A 23 -25.31 44.76 -1.20
CA PRO A 23 -26.56 45.50 -1.41
C PRO A 23 -27.56 44.71 -2.26
N ILE A 24 -27.08 43.84 -3.17
CA ILE A 24 -27.91 42.95 -3.99
C ILE A 24 -28.60 41.87 -3.14
N VAL A 25 -27.91 41.28 -2.17
CA VAL A 25 -28.49 40.24 -1.27
C VAL A 25 -29.50 40.88 -0.31
N ARG A 26 -29.22 42.10 0.14
CA ARG A 26 -30.13 42.87 0.98
C ARG A 26 -31.37 43.32 0.22
N GLU A 27 -31.23 43.72 -1.04
CA GLU A 27 -32.36 44.08 -1.93
C GLU A 27 -33.23 42.85 -2.24
N VAL A 28 -32.65 41.66 -2.39
CA VAL A 28 -33.39 40.39 -2.55
C VAL A 28 -34.10 39.93 -1.26
N LEU A 29 -33.58 40.28 -0.08
CA LEU A 29 -34.20 39.92 1.22
C LEU A 29 -35.21 40.95 1.73
N GLU A 30 -35.10 42.22 1.33
CA GLU A 30 -36.00 43.33 1.72
C GLU A 30 -37.12 43.60 0.71
N LEU A 31 -37.02 43.10 -0.53
CA LEU A 31 -38.16 42.98 -1.44
C LEU A 31 -39.05 41.84 -0.95
N ASP A 32 -40.03 42.14 -0.09
CA ASP A 32 -41.42 41.70 -0.28
C ASP A 32 -42.30 41.83 0.99
N GLY A 33 -43.12 42.88 1.02
CA GLY A 33 -44.31 42.98 1.87
C GLY A 33 -45.60 42.48 1.19
N GLN A 34 -45.50 41.75 0.06
CA GLN A 34 -46.62 41.33 -0.79
C GLN A 34 -46.72 39.82 -1.11
N GLY A 35 -45.92 38.94 -0.50
CA GLY A 35 -46.09 37.47 -0.60
C GLY A 35 -45.47 36.78 -1.83
N LYS A 36 -44.54 37.40 -2.56
CA LYS A 36 -43.74 36.86 -3.67
C LYS A 36 -42.40 36.20 -3.27
N LYS A 37 -42.09 36.07 -1.99
CA LYS A 37 -40.83 35.46 -1.49
C LYS A 37 -40.50 34.09 -2.11
N ASP A 38 -41.52 33.28 -2.39
CA ASP A 38 -41.35 31.95 -3.01
C ASP A 38 -40.96 31.98 -4.49
N GLU A 39 -41.17 33.11 -5.19
CA GLU A 39 -40.82 33.26 -6.60
C GLU A 39 -39.32 33.58 -6.76
N TYR A 40 -38.75 34.37 -5.85
CA TYR A 40 -37.33 34.75 -5.87
C TYR A 40 -36.40 33.68 -5.29
N LEU A 41 -36.85 32.90 -4.31
CA LEU A 41 -36.09 31.75 -3.77
C LEU A 41 -35.83 30.66 -4.83
N LYS A 42 -36.64 30.58 -5.90
CA LYS A 42 -36.39 29.69 -7.05
C LYS A 42 -35.12 30.05 -7.82
N TYR A 43 -34.65 31.29 -7.73
CA TYR A 43 -33.42 31.75 -8.39
C TYR A 43 -32.19 31.71 -7.48
N LEU A 44 -32.33 31.39 -6.18
CA LEU A 44 -31.18 31.25 -5.26
C LEU A 44 -30.14 30.22 -5.74
N PRO A 45 -30.53 29.06 -6.35
CA PRO A 45 -29.58 28.12 -6.94
C PRO A 45 -28.75 28.72 -8.09
N PHE A 46 -29.24 29.77 -8.76
CA PHE A 46 -28.50 30.47 -9.82
C PHE A 46 -27.33 31.28 -9.26
N PHE A 47 -27.48 31.85 -8.06
CA PHE A 47 -26.46 32.69 -7.43
C PHE A 47 -25.41 31.91 -6.64
N LEU A 48 -25.72 30.69 -6.20
CA LEU A 48 -24.77 29.84 -5.46
C LEU A 48 -23.87 28.99 -6.35
N GLY A 49 -23.98 29.14 -7.67
CA GLY A 49 -23.39 28.24 -8.66
C GLY A 49 -24.10 26.88 -8.67
N PRO A 50 -24.11 26.16 -9.79
CA PRO A 50 -24.68 24.82 -9.81
C PRO A 50 -23.92 23.96 -8.80
N SER A 51 -24.63 23.46 -7.78
CA SER A 51 -24.06 22.41 -6.92
C SER A 51 -23.49 21.30 -7.81
N SER A 52 -22.28 20.85 -7.50
CA SER A 52 -21.63 19.79 -8.28
C SER A 52 -22.55 18.57 -8.38
N ILE A 53 -22.63 17.98 -9.58
CA ILE A 53 -23.32 16.71 -9.79
C ILE A 53 -22.61 15.66 -8.94
N GLY A 54 -23.33 15.08 -7.99
CA GLY A 54 -22.84 14.08 -7.06
C GLY A 54 -23.51 12.74 -7.32
N ALA A 55 -22.75 11.66 -7.17
CA ALA A 55 -23.25 10.30 -7.30
C ALA A 55 -22.83 9.46 -6.09
N ARG A 56 -23.75 8.65 -5.58
CA ARG A 56 -23.49 7.66 -4.53
C ARG A 56 -23.61 6.27 -5.14
N MET A 57 -22.56 5.46 -4.99
CA MET A 57 -22.52 4.09 -5.51
C MET A 57 -22.71 3.06 -4.39
N THR A 58 -23.41 1.98 -4.69
CA THR A 58 -23.52 0.80 -3.82
C THR A 58 -23.30 -0.47 -4.66
N PRO A 59 -22.26 -1.28 -4.38
CA PRO A 59 -21.22 -1.03 -3.38
C PRO A 59 -20.35 0.20 -3.74
N THR A 60 -19.68 0.81 -2.76
CA THR A 60 -18.78 1.94 -3.02
C THR A 60 -17.47 1.48 -3.67
N LEU A 61 -16.77 2.40 -4.35
CA LEU A 61 -15.43 2.16 -4.87
C LEU A 61 -14.50 1.60 -3.80
N GLY A 62 -13.61 0.70 -4.20
CA GLY A 62 -12.69 -0.01 -3.32
C GLY A 62 -13.23 -1.34 -2.77
N ASN A 63 -14.55 -1.56 -2.86
CA ASN A 63 -15.19 -2.80 -2.40
C ASN A 63 -14.79 -4.04 -3.21
N LEU A 64 -15.10 -5.18 -2.61
CA LEU A 64 -15.09 -6.48 -3.25
C LEU A 64 -16.47 -6.80 -3.83
N ILE A 65 -16.52 -7.21 -5.09
CA ILE A 65 -17.75 -7.60 -5.79
C ILE A 65 -17.53 -8.93 -6.50
N ARG A 66 -18.62 -9.66 -6.78
CA ARG A 66 -18.57 -10.83 -7.66
C ARG A 66 -18.72 -10.40 -9.12
N THR A 67 -18.31 -11.27 -10.05
CA THR A 67 -18.44 -11.01 -11.51
C THR A 67 -19.87 -10.79 -11.98
N ASP A 68 -20.88 -11.21 -11.20
CA ASP A 68 -22.32 -11.02 -11.46
C ASP A 68 -22.96 -9.92 -10.60
N SER A 69 -22.17 -9.20 -9.81
CA SER A 69 -22.71 -8.15 -8.93
C SER A 69 -23.19 -6.95 -9.73
N GLN A 70 -24.29 -6.37 -9.25
CA GLN A 70 -24.83 -5.11 -9.75
C GLN A 70 -24.21 -3.95 -8.98
N ILE A 71 -24.03 -2.82 -9.66
CA ILE A 71 -23.63 -1.56 -9.02
C ILE A 71 -24.79 -0.59 -9.18
N HIS A 72 -25.35 -0.12 -8.08
CA HIS A 72 -26.39 0.90 -8.08
C HIS A 72 -25.78 2.27 -7.89
N VAL A 73 -26.17 3.23 -8.72
CA VAL A 73 -25.70 4.61 -8.64
C VAL A 73 -26.91 5.52 -8.47
N VAL A 74 -26.89 6.34 -7.43
CA VAL A 74 -27.93 7.35 -7.13
C VAL A 74 -27.33 8.74 -7.34
N PHE A 75 -27.90 9.52 -8.24
CA PHE A 75 -27.46 10.88 -8.53
C PHE A 75 -28.22 11.89 -7.70
N ASN A 76 -27.57 12.95 -7.24
CA ASN A 76 -28.26 14.03 -6.51
C ASN A 76 -29.10 14.97 -7.42
N ARG A 77 -29.20 14.65 -8.72
CA ARG A 77 -29.81 15.45 -9.78
C ARG A 77 -30.42 14.53 -10.85
N SER A 78 -31.26 15.12 -11.69
CA SER A 78 -31.74 14.47 -12.90
C SER A 78 -30.62 14.36 -13.92
N MET A 79 -30.48 13.20 -14.54
CA MET A 79 -29.41 12.89 -15.49
C MET A 79 -29.93 12.74 -16.92
N ASP A 80 -29.04 12.93 -17.89
CA ASP A 80 -29.27 12.57 -19.30
C ASP A 80 -28.78 11.13 -19.55
N PRO A 81 -29.69 10.14 -19.71
CA PRO A 81 -29.31 8.74 -19.90
C PRO A 81 -28.44 8.48 -21.14
N GLU A 82 -28.56 9.30 -22.19
CA GLU A 82 -27.80 9.13 -23.44
C GLU A 82 -26.34 9.55 -23.28
N SER A 83 -26.05 10.44 -22.32
CA SER A 83 -24.70 10.89 -22.00
C SER A 83 -23.93 9.95 -21.06
N PHE A 84 -24.62 8.99 -20.43
CA PHE A 84 -24.05 8.18 -19.36
C PHE A 84 -23.15 7.08 -19.90
N SER A 85 -21.95 6.97 -19.33
CA SER A 85 -21.01 5.88 -19.60
C SER A 85 -20.41 5.35 -18.30
N ALA A 86 -20.27 4.03 -18.21
CA ALA A 86 -19.56 3.36 -17.13
C ALA A 86 -18.76 2.18 -17.67
N ILE A 87 -17.51 2.07 -17.25
CA ILE A 87 -16.56 1.04 -17.68
C ILE A 87 -15.97 0.39 -16.43
N LEU A 88 -15.96 -0.95 -16.39
CA LEU A 88 -15.23 -1.77 -15.41
C LEU A 88 -14.46 -2.85 -16.16
N GLY A 89 -13.34 -2.46 -16.78
CA GLY A 89 -12.61 -3.28 -17.76
C GLY A 89 -13.33 -3.44 -19.10
N SER A 90 -14.66 -3.44 -19.11
CA SER A 90 -15.55 -3.36 -20.28
C SER A 90 -16.73 -2.42 -20.00
N SER A 91 -17.41 -1.96 -21.05
CA SER A 91 -18.60 -1.11 -20.91
C SER A 91 -19.72 -1.87 -20.19
N LEU A 92 -20.32 -1.23 -19.19
CA LEU A 92 -21.43 -1.79 -18.41
C LEU A 92 -22.78 -1.52 -19.09
N THR A 93 -23.68 -2.48 -18.97
CA THR A 93 -25.10 -2.31 -19.34
C THR A 93 -25.81 -1.51 -18.25
N THR A 94 -26.64 -0.56 -18.68
CA THR A 94 -27.28 0.41 -17.80
C THR A 94 -28.79 0.24 -17.82
N VAL A 95 -29.40 0.21 -16.64
CA VAL A 95 -30.86 0.16 -16.48
C VAL A 95 -31.28 1.26 -15.51
N TRP A 96 -31.93 2.29 -16.03
CA TRP A 96 -32.44 3.40 -15.23
C TRP A 96 -33.77 3.01 -14.58
N SER A 97 -33.90 3.20 -13.27
CA SER A 97 -35.17 2.97 -12.56
C SER A 97 -36.08 4.18 -12.63
N ASP A 98 -35.49 5.36 -12.56
CA ASP A 98 -36.13 6.66 -12.62
C ASP A 98 -35.30 7.55 -13.54
N THR A 99 -35.98 8.29 -14.41
CA THR A 99 -35.36 9.28 -15.29
C THR A 99 -36.05 10.62 -15.10
N PHE A 100 -35.26 11.69 -15.21
CA PHE A 100 -35.76 13.07 -15.15
C PHE A 100 -36.33 13.50 -13.79
N GLN A 101 -35.90 12.86 -12.70
CA GLN A 101 -36.28 13.23 -11.34
C GLN A 101 -35.05 13.51 -10.44
N SER A 102 -35.26 14.14 -9.28
CA SER A 102 -34.24 14.18 -8.25
C SER A 102 -34.01 12.76 -7.71
N ASN A 103 -32.76 12.33 -7.53
CA ASN A 103 -32.40 10.95 -7.15
C ASN A 103 -32.54 9.92 -8.27
N ASP A 104 -32.32 10.31 -9.53
CA ASP A 104 -32.21 9.37 -10.64
C ASP A 104 -31.25 8.25 -10.27
N THR A 105 -31.69 7.01 -10.51
CA THR A 105 -30.96 5.81 -10.12
C THR A 105 -30.72 4.94 -11.34
N VAL A 106 -29.48 4.49 -11.50
CA VAL A 106 -29.08 3.56 -12.55
C VAL A 106 -28.47 2.31 -11.93
N THR A 107 -28.87 1.16 -12.46
CA THR A 107 -28.27 -0.14 -12.14
C THR A 107 -27.33 -0.54 -13.26
N LEU A 108 -26.07 -0.78 -12.89
CA LEU A 108 -25.01 -1.19 -13.80
C LEU A 108 -24.80 -2.71 -13.69
N THR A 109 -24.78 -3.38 -14.82
CA THR A 109 -24.60 -4.83 -14.93
C THR A 109 -23.61 -5.17 -16.04
N GLY A 110 -22.97 -6.34 -15.97
CA GLY A 110 -22.00 -6.77 -16.97
C GLY A 110 -21.22 -7.99 -16.48
N ASN A 111 -20.42 -8.58 -17.38
CA ASN A 111 -19.46 -9.60 -17.00
C ASN A 111 -18.13 -8.91 -16.66
N HIS A 112 -17.84 -8.80 -15.36
CA HIS A 112 -16.67 -8.08 -14.87
C HIS A 112 -15.42 -8.99 -14.93
N PRO A 113 -14.26 -8.52 -15.44
CA PRO A 113 -13.02 -9.29 -15.39
C PRO A 113 -12.55 -9.50 -13.95
N LEU A 114 -11.91 -10.64 -13.66
CA LEU A 114 -11.37 -10.94 -12.33
C LEU A 114 -10.16 -10.07 -11.99
N GLY A 115 -10.00 -9.74 -10.71
CA GLY A 115 -8.85 -8.99 -10.18
C GLY A 115 -9.20 -7.58 -9.72
N ILE A 116 -8.19 -6.71 -9.59
CA ILE A 116 -8.40 -5.30 -9.25
C ILE A 116 -8.60 -4.55 -10.56
N ILE A 117 -9.82 -4.08 -10.82
CA ILE A 117 -10.21 -3.48 -12.09
C ILE A 117 -10.58 -2.01 -11.88
N THR A 118 -10.05 -1.14 -12.73
CA THR A 118 -10.41 0.28 -12.75
C THR A 118 -11.85 0.46 -13.22
N PHE A 119 -12.62 1.18 -12.42
CA PHE A 119 -13.94 1.71 -12.73
C PHE A 119 -13.83 3.17 -13.15
N THR A 120 -14.46 3.52 -14.26
CA THR A 120 -14.63 4.93 -14.69
C THR A 120 -16.08 5.18 -15.03
N MET A 121 -16.64 6.29 -14.57
CA MET A 121 -18.01 6.70 -14.86
C MET A 121 -18.10 8.18 -15.18
N ASP A 122 -18.86 8.51 -16.21
CA ASP A 122 -19.08 9.87 -16.67
C ASP A 122 -20.52 10.06 -17.17
N ALA A 123 -21.05 11.28 -17.02
CA ALA A 123 -22.41 11.63 -17.38
C ALA A 123 -22.63 13.14 -17.45
N LYS A 124 -23.76 13.54 -18.03
CA LYS A 124 -24.31 14.90 -17.96
C LYS A 124 -25.62 14.91 -17.21
N ASP A 125 -25.91 16.01 -16.53
CA ASP A 125 -27.27 16.26 -16.03
C ASP A 125 -28.23 16.58 -17.19
N SER A 126 -29.54 16.61 -16.93
CA SER A 126 -30.56 16.93 -17.95
C SER A 126 -30.48 18.35 -18.51
N ASN A 127 -29.64 19.23 -17.93
CA ASN A 127 -29.34 20.56 -18.45
C ASN A 127 -28.05 20.58 -19.28
N GLY A 128 -27.40 19.42 -19.49
CA GLY A 128 -26.17 19.29 -20.26
C GLY A 128 -24.89 19.62 -19.47
N ASN A 129 -24.95 19.83 -18.15
CA ASN A 129 -23.76 20.05 -17.33
C ASN A 129 -23.00 18.74 -17.14
N GLN A 130 -21.69 18.75 -17.38
CA GLN A 130 -20.83 17.58 -17.21
C GLN A 130 -20.55 17.31 -15.72
N MET A 131 -20.64 16.05 -15.29
CA MET A 131 -20.17 15.65 -13.97
C MET A 131 -18.64 15.51 -13.93
N GLN A 132 -18.04 15.60 -12.75
CA GLN A 132 -16.66 15.17 -12.62
C GLN A 132 -16.59 13.66 -12.84
N THR A 133 -15.75 13.21 -13.78
CA THR A 133 -15.53 11.79 -14.02
C THR A 133 -15.13 11.10 -12.72
N ILE A 134 -15.90 10.08 -12.33
CA ILE A 134 -15.63 9.28 -11.15
C ILE A 134 -14.72 8.13 -11.57
N THR A 135 -13.56 8.04 -10.91
CA THR A 135 -12.58 6.97 -11.12
C THR A 135 -12.24 6.30 -9.81
N GLY A 136 -12.15 4.96 -9.82
CA GLY A 136 -11.69 4.16 -8.69
C GLY A 136 -11.52 2.73 -9.12
N ASN A 137 -11.43 1.79 -8.17
CA ASN A 137 -11.21 0.37 -8.48
C ASN A 137 -12.21 -0.52 -7.73
N TYR A 138 -12.58 -1.66 -8.30
CA TYR A 138 -13.21 -2.77 -7.58
C TYR A 138 -12.28 -3.97 -7.52
N THR A 139 -12.40 -4.76 -6.45
CA THR A 139 -11.81 -6.11 -6.41
C THR A 139 -12.89 -7.08 -6.86
N VAL A 140 -12.75 -7.66 -8.05
CA VAL A 140 -13.73 -8.56 -8.65
C VAL A 140 -13.30 -10.01 -8.44
N VAL A 141 -14.16 -10.78 -7.78
CA VAL A 141 -13.98 -12.22 -7.55
C VAL A 141 -15.02 -13.02 -8.34
N SER A 142 -14.78 -14.32 -8.52
CA SER A 142 -15.69 -15.19 -9.26
C SER A 142 -17.04 -15.36 -8.56
N THR A 143 -18.10 -15.65 -9.31
CA THR A 143 -19.44 -15.93 -8.77
C THR A 143 -19.46 -17.09 -7.76
N ASN A 144 -18.58 -18.08 -7.91
CA ASN A 144 -18.46 -19.23 -7.01
C ASN A 144 -17.60 -18.95 -5.76
N THR A 145 -17.09 -17.73 -5.56
CA THR A 145 -16.34 -17.36 -4.34
C THR A 145 -17.29 -17.19 -3.16
N ASN A 146 -17.12 -18.00 -2.11
CA ASN A 146 -17.88 -17.89 -0.87
C ASN A 146 -17.51 -16.61 -0.11
N LEU A 147 -18.49 -15.87 0.38
CA LEU A 147 -18.25 -14.65 1.18
C LEU A 147 -18.43 -14.96 2.67
N TYR A 148 -17.46 -14.53 3.47
CA TYR A 148 -17.53 -14.58 4.92
C TYR A 148 -17.28 -13.19 5.51
N TYR A 149 -17.89 -12.90 6.65
CA TYR A 149 -17.86 -11.60 7.31
C TYR A 149 -17.31 -11.76 8.72
N VAL A 150 -16.37 -10.90 9.09
CA VAL A 150 -15.74 -10.85 10.41
C VAL A 150 -15.87 -9.45 10.99
N SER A 151 -16.33 -9.36 12.23
CA SER A 151 -16.45 -8.10 12.97
C SER A 151 -16.09 -8.32 14.43
N VAL A 152 -15.46 -7.34 15.08
CA VAL A 152 -15.20 -7.34 16.54
C VAL A 152 -16.48 -7.48 17.38
N PHE A 153 -17.65 -7.13 16.81
CA PHE A 153 -18.97 -7.29 17.43
C PHE A 153 -19.67 -8.60 17.05
N GLY A 154 -19.02 -9.46 16.26
CA GLY A 154 -19.53 -10.75 15.83
C GLY A 154 -19.51 -11.82 16.92
N ASN A 155 -19.83 -13.04 16.53
CA ASN A 155 -19.79 -14.23 17.40
C ASN A 155 -19.23 -15.41 16.61
N ASP A 156 -18.23 -16.12 17.14
CA ASP A 156 -17.60 -17.24 16.44
C ASP A 156 -18.50 -18.47 16.25
N GLY A 157 -19.62 -18.55 16.98
CA GLY A 157 -20.71 -19.50 16.73
C GLY A 157 -21.53 -19.19 15.48
N ASN A 158 -21.41 -17.99 14.90
CA ASN A 158 -22.05 -17.66 13.63
C ASN A 158 -21.33 -18.36 12.46
N LEU A 159 -22.09 -18.63 11.39
CA LEU A 159 -21.53 -19.09 10.12
C LEU A 159 -20.67 -18.01 9.44
N GLY A 160 -20.96 -16.73 9.70
CA GLY A 160 -20.26 -15.62 9.07
C GLY A 160 -20.65 -15.40 7.61
N THR A 161 -21.70 -16.00 7.08
CA THR A 161 -22.08 -15.90 5.66
C THR A 161 -22.96 -14.69 5.32
N THR A 162 -23.32 -13.87 6.33
CA THR A 162 -24.06 -12.61 6.14
C THR A 162 -23.43 -11.47 6.95
N PRO A 163 -23.54 -10.20 6.51
CA PRO A 163 -23.05 -9.04 7.27
C PRO A 163 -23.67 -8.90 8.66
N THR A 164 -24.92 -9.37 8.85
CA THR A 164 -25.66 -9.27 10.13
C THR A 164 -25.30 -10.34 11.15
N ASN A 165 -24.70 -11.46 10.71
CA ASN A 165 -24.23 -12.53 11.58
C ASN A 165 -22.75 -12.83 11.31
N PRO A 166 -21.85 -11.84 11.50
CA PRO A 166 -20.43 -12.03 11.25
C PRO A 166 -19.81 -12.92 12.34
N LYS A 167 -18.71 -13.58 11.98
CA LYS A 167 -17.82 -14.21 12.97
C LYS A 167 -17.08 -13.14 13.77
N GLN A 168 -16.59 -13.49 14.96
CA GLN A 168 -15.88 -12.55 15.82
C GLN A 168 -14.39 -12.47 15.47
N SER A 169 -13.76 -13.63 15.25
CA SER A 169 -12.33 -13.76 15.01
C SER A 169 -12.01 -14.16 13.57
N ILE A 170 -10.88 -13.66 13.08
CA ILE A 170 -10.37 -14.01 11.75
C ILE A 170 -9.98 -15.49 11.69
N LEU A 171 -9.40 -16.04 12.77
CA LEU A 171 -9.06 -17.46 12.89
C LEU A 171 -10.28 -18.37 12.75
N SER A 172 -11.39 -18.05 13.43
CA SER A 172 -12.65 -18.81 13.29
C SER A 172 -13.17 -18.77 11.86
N ALA A 173 -13.08 -17.61 11.19
CA ALA A 173 -13.51 -17.50 9.79
C ALA A 173 -12.65 -18.36 8.86
N ILE A 174 -11.32 -18.28 8.94
CA ILE A 174 -10.42 -19.13 8.15
C ILE A 174 -10.75 -20.62 8.36
N SER A 175 -10.93 -21.06 9.61
CA SER A 175 -11.22 -22.46 9.92
C SER A 175 -12.59 -22.95 9.43
N GLY A 176 -13.57 -22.05 9.35
CA GLY A 176 -14.94 -22.37 8.95
C GLY A 176 -15.25 -22.11 7.47
N SER A 177 -14.32 -21.52 6.72
CA SER A 177 -14.52 -21.17 5.32
C SER A 177 -14.24 -22.35 4.38
N VAL A 178 -14.93 -22.34 3.23
CA VAL A 178 -14.75 -23.31 2.14
C VAL A 178 -14.18 -22.59 0.93
N SER A 179 -12.99 -23.01 0.48
CA SER A 179 -12.32 -22.48 -0.71
C SER A 179 -13.12 -22.75 -2.00
N PRO A 180 -13.18 -21.81 -2.97
CA PRO A 180 -12.62 -20.46 -2.90
C PRO A 180 -13.46 -19.56 -1.98
N ALA A 181 -12.79 -18.78 -1.13
CA ALA A 181 -13.45 -17.88 -0.20
C ALA A 181 -12.79 -16.49 -0.15
N ALA A 182 -13.61 -15.48 0.11
CA ALA A 182 -13.20 -14.13 0.49
C ALA A 182 -13.78 -13.80 1.86
N ILE A 183 -12.89 -13.55 2.83
CA ILE A 183 -13.25 -13.13 4.18
C ILE A 183 -13.11 -11.61 4.24
N LEU A 184 -14.23 -10.94 4.45
CA LEU A 184 -14.35 -9.49 4.57
C LEU A 184 -14.31 -9.13 6.06
N VAL A 185 -13.34 -8.31 6.45
CA VAL A 185 -13.09 -7.99 7.85
C VAL A 185 -13.41 -6.52 8.09
N SER A 186 -14.34 -6.25 9.01
CA SER A 186 -14.71 -4.89 9.38
C SER A 186 -13.62 -4.23 10.24
N ALA A 187 -13.65 -2.90 10.27
CA ALA A 187 -12.78 -2.08 11.08
C ALA A 187 -12.80 -2.53 12.56
N GLY A 188 -11.65 -2.42 13.22
CA GLY A 188 -11.50 -2.86 14.60
C GLY A 188 -10.14 -3.45 14.88
N GLU A 189 -9.96 -3.90 16.12
CA GLU A 189 -8.73 -4.51 16.59
C GLU A 189 -8.95 -6.01 16.83
N TYR A 190 -8.11 -6.83 16.21
CA TYR A 190 -8.17 -8.29 16.23
C TYR A 190 -6.89 -8.83 16.88
N PRO A 191 -6.89 -9.03 18.22
CA PRO A 191 -5.73 -9.58 18.92
C PRO A 191 -5.45 -11.02 18.49
N LEU A 192 -4.17 -11.34 18.35
CA LEU A 192 -3.73 -12.72 18.13
C LEU A 192 -3.39 -13.41 19.44
N THR A 193 -4.00 -14.56 19.66
CA THR A 193 -3.62 -15.53 20.70
C THR A 193 -2.71 -16.63 20.15
N ALA A 194 -2.67 -16.78 18.83
CA ALA A 194 -1.80 -17.65 18.06
C ALA A 194 -1.52 -17.01 16.69
N SER A 195 -0.49 -17.50 15.99
CA SER A 195 -0.17 -17.03 14.63
C SER A 195 -1.34 -17.27 13.69
N LEU A 196 -1.65 -16.29 12.85
CA LEU A 196 -2.66 -16.41 11.81
C LEU A 196 -2.07 -17.13 10.60
N SER A 197 -2.39 -18.41 10.43
CA SER A 197 -1.97 -19.18 9.26
C SER A 197 -2.95 -18.95 8.10
N LEU A 198 -2.44 -18.45 6.97
CA LEU A 198 -3.21 -18.37 5.74
C LEU A 198 -3.48 -19.76 5.15
N MET A 199 -4.61 -19.89 4.47
CA MET A 199 -5.05 -21.12 3.82
C MET A 199 -5.27 -20.89 2.33
N GLU A 200 -4.91 -21.88 1.51
CA GLU A 200 -4.95 -21.74 0.07
C GLU A 200 -6.37 -21.52 -0.47
N GLY A 201 -6.52 -20.51 -1.32
CA GLY A 201 -7.79 -20.08 -1.90
C GLY A 201 -8.75 -19.42 -0.91
N ILE A 202 -8.30 -19.07 0.29
CA ILE A 202 -9.05 -18.28 1.28
C ILE A 202 -8.38 -16.92 1.42
N SER A 203 -8.93 -15.92 0.76
CA SER A 203 -8.40 -14.55 0.74
C SER A 203 -8.98 -13.70 1.88
N LEU A 204 -8.16 -12.82 2.44
CA LEU A 204 -8.54 -11.89 3.51
C LEU A 204 -8.55 -10.45 2.98
N TYR A 205 -9.63 -9.72 3.26
CA TYR A 205 -9.80 -8.32 2.88
C TYR A 205 -10.21 -7.48 4.09
N GLY A 206 -9.31 -6.64 4.59
CA GLY A 206 -9.59 -5.63 5.60
C GLY A 206 -10.11 -4.33 4.99
N GLY A 207 -10.49 -3.39 5.85
CA GLY A 207 -10.88 -2.04 5.43
C GLY A 207 -12.38 -1.79 5.34
N PHE A 208 -13.23 -2.72 5.79
CA PHE A 208 -14.68 -2.57 5.68
C PHE A 208 -15.25 -1.77 6.85
N SER A 209 -16.28 -0.96 6.61
CA SER A 209 -17.10 -0.36 7.66
C SER A 209 -17.82 -1.45 8.48
N GLN A 210 -18.32 -1.11 9.67
CA GLN A 210 -19.02 -2.08 10.54
C GLN A 210 -20.27 -2.69 9.91
N ASP A 211 -20.90 -1.99 8.97
CA ASP A 211 -22.06 -2.45 8.20
C ASP A 211 -21.67 -3.15 6.89
N PHE A 212 -20.38 -3.24 6.57
CA PHE A 212 -19.82 -3.81 5.33
C PHE A 212 -20.30 -3.13 4.04
N LEU A 213 -20.94 -1.96 4.11
CA LEU A 213 -21.42 -1.24 2.93
C LEU A 213 -20.30 -0.45 2.24
N ASN A 214 -19.25 -0.10 2.98
CA ASN A 214 -18.14 0.71 2.49
C ASN A 214 -16.81 0.03 2.76
N ARG A 215 -15.88 0.18 1.81
CA ARG A 215 -14.49 -0.22 2.00
C ARG A 215 -13.58 0.98 1.79
N ASP A 216 -13.02 1.47 2.90
CA ASP A 216 -12.11 2.60 2.91
C ASP A 216 -10.93 2.28 3.82
N LEU A 217 -9.77 2.06 3.22
CA LEU A 217 -8.56 1.65 3.93
C LEU A 217 -8.02 2.74 4.88
N SER A 218 -8.43 3.99 4.69
CA SER A 218 -8.05 5.12 5.54
C SER A 218 -9.05 5.35 6.68
N ALA A 219 -10.35 5.23 6.42
CA ALA A 219 -11.40 5.50 7.41
C ALA A 219 -11.78 4.26 8.23
N SER A 220 -11.67 3.06 7.67
CA SER A 220 -12.14 1.80 8.26
C SER A 220 -10.97 0.87 8.60
N THR A 221 -10.04 1.34 9.43
CA THR A 221 -8.82 0.58 9.76
C THR A 221 -9.13 -0.78 10.40
N THR A 222 -8.63 -1.85 9.79
CA THR A 222 -8.66 -3.22 10.31
C THR A 222 -7.27 -3.58 10.82
N ARG A 223 -7.11 -3.71 12.15
CA ARG A 223 -5.81 -3.93 12.79
C ARG A 223 -5.72 -5.34 13.37
N ILE A 224 -4.77 -6.12 12.87
CA ILE A 224 -4.33 -7.38 13.50
C ILE A 224 -3.11 -7.04 14.34
N PHE A 225 -3.11 -7.39 15.62
CA PHE A 225 -1.97 -7.13 16.49
C PHE A 225 -1.63 -8.35 17.33
N ASP A 226 -0.34 -8.63 17.42
CA ASP A 226 0.20 -9.72 18.22
C ASP A 226 0.60 -9.19 19.60
N SER A 227 -0.08 -9.68 20.64
CA SER A 227 0.21 -9.33 22.03
C SER A 227 0.89 -10.46 22.80
N ARG A 228 1.32 -11.52 22.09
CA ARG A 228 2.01 -12.65 22.72
C ARG A 228 3.42 -12.22 23.17
N THR A 229 3.99 -13.02 24.06
CA THR A 229 5.37 -12.91 24.54
C THR A 229 6.08 -14.25 24.30
N GLY A 230 7.40 -14.25 24.13
CA GLY A 230 8.14 -15.47 23.81
C GLY A 230 9.40 -15.23 22.97
N SER A 231 9.99 -16.30 22.44
CA SER A 231 11.27 -16.23 21.72
C SER A 231 11.14 -16.05 20.20
N ASP A 232 10.05 -16.50 19.59
CA ASP A 232 9.78 -16.32 18.16
C ASP A 232 8.31 -15.96 17.95
N LEU A 233 8.08 -14.69 17.60
CA LEU A 233 6.75 -14.10 17.53
C LEU A 233 6.46 -13.71 16.08
N ILE A 234 5.63 -14.52 15.42
CA ILE A 234 5.23 -14.33 14.03
C ILE A 234 3.73 -14.13 13.97
N ALA A 235 3.28 -12.94 13.58
CA ALA A 235 1.85 -12.62 13.57
C ALA A 235 1.11 -13.40 12.46
N ILE A 236 1.54 -13.29 11.20
CA ILE A 236 0.92 -13.96 10.06
C ILE A 236 1.90 -14.93 9.40
N VAL A 237 1.42 -16.12 9.01
CA VAL A 237 2.22 -17.14 8.32
C VAL A 237 1.52 -17.59 7.05
N ALA A 238 2.22 -17.53 5.91
CA ALA A 238 1.83 -18.17 4.67
C ALA A 238 2.69 -19.42 4.45
N GLY A 239 2.10 -20.61 4.66
CA GLY A 239 2.78 -21.89 4.47
C GLY A 239 2.90 -22.32 3.00
N PRO A 240 3.62 -23.42 2.70
CA PRO A 240 4.00 -23.79 1.33
C PRO A 240 2.85 -24.06 0.36
N ALA A 241 1.64 -24.36 0.86
CA ALA A 241 0.46 -24.58 0.02
C ALA A 241 -0.17 -23.27 -0.48
N VAL A 242 0.15 -22.13 0.15
CA VAL A 242 -0.43 -20.83 -0.20
C VAL A 242 0.22 -20.31 -1.48
N SER A 243 -0.58 -20.05 -2.50
CA SER A 243 -0.16 -19.56 -3.81
C SER A 243 -0.67 -18.13 -4.06
N VAL A 244 -0.40 -17.61 -5.27
CA VAL A 244 -0.89 -16.31 -5.73
C VAL A 244 -2.42 -16.24 -5.89
N ALA A 245 -3.14 -17.36 -5.72
CA ALA A 245 -4.60 -17.36 -5.63
C ALA A 245 -5.13 -16.81 -4.28
N THR A 246 -4.25 -16.67 -3.29
CA THR A 246 -4.59 -16.20 -1.94
C THR A 246 -4.14 -14.76 -1.73
N TYR A 247 -5.08 -13.88 -1.40
CA TYR A 247 -4.83 -12.46 -1.13
C TYR A 247 -4.82 -12.18 0.37
N PHE A 248 -3.89 -11.32 0.79
CA PHE A 248 -3.90 -10.66 2.09
C PHE A 248 -3.86 -9.14 1.87
N ASP A 249 -5.01 -8.49 2.06
CA ASP A 249 -5.21 -7.14 1.53
C ASP A 249 -5.93 -6.17 2.48
N GLY A 250 -5.38 -4.97 2.64
CA GLY A 250 -6.04 -3.87 3.36
C GLY A 250 -5.99 -3.94 4.89
N PHE A 251 -4.98 -4.59 5.47
CA PHE A 251 -4.79 -4.70 6.92
C PHE A 251 -3.70 -3.76 7.44
N THR A 252 -3.82 -3.38 8.71
CA THR A 252 -2.67 -2.99 9.54
C THR A 252 -2.26 -4.19 10.37
N VAL A 253 -1.06 -4.72 10.16
CA VAL A 253 -0.51 -5.83 10.94
C VAL A 253 0.59 -5.30 11.83
N GLN A 254 0.48 -5.56 13.13
CA GLN A 254 1.52 -5.24 14.10
C GLN A 254 2.02 -6.52 14.77
N SER A 255 3.31 -6.79 14.64
CA SER A 255 3.94 -7.88 15.37
C SER A 255 4.16 -7.54 16.85
N ALA A 256 4.59 -8.53 17.62
CA ALA A 256 4.69 -8.42 19.06
C ALA A 256 5.82 -7.48 19.50
N ASN A 257 5.52 -6.68 20.52
CA ASN A 257 6.49 -5.78 21.17
C ASN A 257 7.01 -6.42 22.45
N ASP A 258 7.98 -7.33 22.31
CA ASP A 258 8.57 -8.05 23.42
C ASP A 258 10.10 -7.92 23.37
N PRO A 259 10.72 -7.03 24.16
CA PRO A 259 12.18 -6.88 24.20
C PRO A 259 12.94 -8.15 24.62
N ALA A 260 12.26 -9.16 25.17
CA ALA A 260 12.88 -10.44 25.50
C ALA A 260 12.90 -11.43 24.31
N THR A 261 12.16 -11.17 23.23
CA THR A 261 12.16 -12.03 22.04
C THR A 261 13.45 -11.88 21.24
N ILE A 262 13.89 -12.95 20.59
CA ILE A 262 14.96 -12.89 19.58
C ILE A 262 14.41 -12.60 18.19
N GLN A 263 13.09 -12.71 17.97
CA GLN A 263 12.49 -12.45 16.67
C GLN A 263 11.05 -11.95 16.79
N SER A 264 10.74 -10.85 16.11
CA SER A 264 9.40 -10.28 15.96
C SER A 264 9.12 -10.03 14.48
N THR A 265 8.22 -10.83 13.88
CA THR A 265 7.90 -10.78 12.44
C THR A 265 6.41 -10.48 12.23
N ALA A 266 6.08 -9.47 11.42
CA ALA A 266 4.68 -9.18 11.12
C ALA A 266 4.09 -10.18 10.11
N PHE A 267 4.82 -10.50 9.05
CA PHE A 267 4.36 -11.45 8.03
C PHE A 267 5.47 -12.38 7.58
N PHE A 268 5.25 -13.70 7.62
CA PHE A 268 6.22 -14.69 7.17
C PHE A 268 5.69 -15.54 6.02
N CYS A 269 6.30 -15.38 4.84
CA CYS A 269 6.14 -16.28 3.71
C CYS A 269 7.10 -17.47 3.85
N ASN A 270 6.62 -18.57 4.44
CA ASN A 270 7.38 -19.79 4.65
C ASN A 270 7.05 -20.81 3.56
N GLY A 271 7.66 -20.64 2.38
CA GLY A 271 7.32 -21.38 1.16
C GLY A 271 6.05 -20.89 0.46
N GLY A 272 5.15 -20.18 1.16
CA GLY A 272 3.91 -19.65 0.59
C GLY A 272 4.14 -18.37 -0.22
N SER A 273 3.46 -18.25 -1.35
CA SER A 273 3.58 -17.15 -2.31
C SER A 273 2.26 -16.38 -2.53
N PRO A 274 1.63 -15.82 -1.47
CA PRO A 274 0.40 -15.05 -1.60
C PRO A 274 0.60 -13.72 -2.34
N ILE A 275 -0.50 -13.07 -2.67
CA ILE A 275 -0.53 -11.64 -3.01
C ILE A 275 -0.72 -10.84 -1.71
N ILE A 276 0.22 -9.96 -1.39
CA ILE A 276 0.22 -9.10 -0.20
C ILE A 276 0.08 -7.65 -0.67
N SER A 277 -1.09 -7.04 -0.45
CA SER A 277 -1.36 -5.71 -1.03
C SER A 277 -2.05 -4.72 -0.11
N ARG A 278 -1.77 -3.42 -0.30
CA ARG A 278 -2.44 -2.31 0.41
C ARG A 278 -2.45 -2.43 1.94
N ASN A 279 -1.43 -3.09 2.50
CA ASN A 279 -1.29 -3.26 3.94
C ASN A 279 -0.38 -2.19 4.55
N ARG A 280 -0.46 -2.10 5.87
CA ARG A 280 0.55 -1.50 6.75
C ARG A 280 1.17 -2.62 7.59
N MET A 281 2.42 -2.97 7.33
CA MET A 281 3.16 -3.98 8.09
C MET A 281 4.10 -3.28 9.08
N LEU A 282 3.89 -3.53 10.36
CA LEU A 282 4.66 -2.96 11.46
C LEU A 282 5.35 -4.10 12.20
N GLY A 283 6.66 -4.25 12.00
CA GLY A 283 7.51 -5.09 12.84
C GLY A 283 7.43 -4.60 14.29
N GLY A 284 7.56 -5.52 15.24
CA GLY A 284 7.51 -5.20 16.66
C GLY A 284 8.90 -5.00 17.26
N THR A 285 8.97 -4.81 18.57
CA THR A 285 10.24 -4.73 19.30
C THR A 285 10.79 -6.12 19.60
N ALA A 286 12.09 -6.30 19.41
CA ALA A 286 12.87 -7.46 19.85
C ALA A 286 14.12 -7.07 20.64
N SER A 287 14.83 -8.07 21.18
CA SER A 287 16.07 -7.87 21.94
C SER A 287 17.10 -7.04 21.16
N THR A 288 17.62 -6.00 21.79
CA THR A 288 18.68 -5.16 21.20
C THR A 288 20.07 -5.82 21.27
N GLY A 289 20.21 -6.95 21.98
CA GLY A 289 21.48 -7.67 22.13
C GLY A 289 21.69 -8.77 21.09
N SER A 290 20.61 -9.31 20.52
CA SER A 290 20.68 -10.44 19.57
C SER A 290 19.40 -10.64 18.73
N GLY A 291 18.45 -9.71 18.80
CA GLY A 291 17.11 -9.90 18.24
C GLY A 291 16.92 -9.29 16.87
N TYR A 292 15.88 -9.76 16.19
CA TYR A 292 15.46 -9.32 14.87
C TYR A 292 14.04 -8.76 14.89
N SER A 293 13.84 -7.60 14.26
CA SER A 293 12.51 -7.10 13.94
C SER A 293 12.29 -7.08 12.43
N ILE A 294 11.22 -7.72 11.97
CA ILE A 294 10.97 -7.95 10.56
C ILE A 294 9.55 -7.53 10.18
N GLY A 295 9.43 -6.68 9.16
CA GLY A 295 8.14 -6.39 8.54
C GLY A 295 7.63 -7.62 7.79
N ILE A 296 8.33 -8.00 6.71
CA ILE A 296 8.02 -9.19 5.92
C ILE A 296 9.25 -10.08 5.80
N ARG A 297 9.14 -11.35 6.19
CA ARG A 297 10.14 -12.39 5.99
C ARG A 297 9.72 -13.31 4.84
N ILE A 298 10.64 -13.66 3.95
CA ILE A 298 10.40 -14.49 2.78
C ILE A 298 11.47 -15.57 2.71
N SER A 299 11.06 -16.84 2.84
CA SER A 299 11.96 -17.99 2.81
C SER A 299 11.41 -19.06 1.88
N GLY A 300 12.17 -19.42 0.84
CA GLY A 300 11.76 -20.42 -0.15
C GLY A 300 10.47 -20.07 -0.91
N ALA A 301 10.18 -18.78 -1.09
CA ALA A 301 8.89 -18.29 -1.59
C ALA A 301 9.04 -17.18 -2.63
N SER A 302 7.97 -16.94 -3.39
CA SER A 302 7.90 -15.90 -4.43
C SER A 302 6.58 -15.12 -4.37
N PRO A 303 6.24 -14.48 -3.24
CA PRO A 303 5.02 -13.68 -3.12
C PRO A 303 5.05 -12.45 -4.04
N ASN A 304 3.87 -11.93 -4.35
CA ASN A 304 3.69 -10.62 -4.98
C ASN A 304 3.35 -9.59 -3.90
N ILE A 305 4.27 -8.66 -3.64
CA ILE A 305 4.14 -7.61 -2.61
C ILE A 305 3.92 -6.28 -3.33
N ILE A 306 2.68 -5.80 -3.34
CA ILE A 306 2.25 -4.72 -4.25
C ILE A 306 1.45 -3.64 -3.52
N ASP A 307 1.74 -2.37 -3.77
CA ASP A 307 0.96 -1.21 -3.30
C ASP A 307 0.78 -1.17 -1.76
N ASN A 308 1.71 -1.73 -0.98
CA ASN A 308 1.64 -1.63 0.48
C ASN A 308 2.03 -0.22 0.93
N TYR A 309 1.16 0.39 1.75
CA TYR A 309 1.28 1.78 2.17
C TYR A 309 2.49 2.02 3.07
N ASN A 310 2.84 1.04 3.91
CA ASN A 310 4.02 1.09 4.75
C ASN A 310 4.43 -0.33 5.12
N ILE A 311 5.67 -0.71 4.81
CA ILE A 311 6.32 -1.90 5.35
C ILE A 311 7.50 -1.40 6.17
N GLN A 312 7.44 -1.60 7.48
CA GLN A 312 8.39 -1.04 8.42
C GLN A 312 8.77 -2.09 9.46
N ALA A 313 10.07 -2.22 9.74
CA ALA A 313 10.54 -2.95 10.92
C ALA A 313 10.38 -2.11 12.19
N GLY A 314 10.35 -2.78 13.35
CA GLY A 314 10.31 -2.15 14.67
C GLY A 314 11.72 -1.86 15.20
N ASP A 315 11.95 -2.19 16.46
CA ASP A 315 13.22 -1.90 17.16
C ASP A 315 13.92 -3.20 17.56
N ALA A 316 15.20 -3.37 17.23
CA ALA A 316 15.96 -4.60 17.53
C ALA A 316 17.48 -4.39 17.43
N LEU A 317 18.28 -5.46 17.55
CA LEU A 317 19.69 -5.40 17.16
C LEU A 317 19.80 -5.15 15.66
N ASP A 318 19.16 -6.00 14.86
CA ASP A 318 19.06 -5.82 13.41
C ASP A 318 17.60 -5.77 12.97
N THR A 319 17.29 -4.85 12.05
CA THR A 319 15.92 -4.57 11.62
C THR A 319 15.79 -4.76 10.10
N PHE A 320 14.70 -5.37 9.67
CA PHE A 320 14.46 -5.70 8.26
C PHE A 320 13.04 -5.31 7.83
N GLY A 321 12.90 -4.29 6.98
CA GLY A 321 11.61 -4.01 6.35
C GLY A 321 11.12 -5.24 5.59
N ILE A 322 11.94 -5.72 4.66
CA ILE A 322 11.77 -7.01 3.97
C ILE A 322 13.06 -7.83 4.03
N PHE A 323 12.97 -9.08 4.50
CA PHE A 323 14.08 -10.04 4.53
C PHE A 323 13.80 -11.21 3.58
N ILE A 324 14.66 -11.41 2.60
CA ILE A 324 14.57 -12.42 1.54
C ILE A 324 15.70 -13.45 1.70
N GLU A 325 15.35 -14.74 1.77
CA GLU A 325 16.30 -15.82 1.96
C GLU A 325 15.88 -17.13 1.26
N ASN A 326 16.78 -18.11 1.24
CA ASN A 326 16.50 -19.49 0.83
C ASN A 326 15.94 -19.63 -0.60
N SER A 327 16.61 -19.01 -1.57
CA SER A 327 16.28 -19.09 -3.01
C SER A 327 14.91 -18.49 -3.36
N SER A 328 14.53 -17.42 -2.67
CA SER A 328 13.27 -16.72 -2.88
C SER A 328 13.34 -15.79 -4.09
N SER A 329 12.22 -15.62 -4.81
CA SER A 329 12.13 -14.75 -5.99
C SER A 329 10.85 -13.90 -5.99
N PRO A 330 10.63 -13.07 -4.96
CA PRO A 330 9.43 -12.24 -4.87
C PRO A 330 9.41 -11.13 -5.93
N THR A 331 8.20 -10.68 -6.27
CA THR A 331 7.98 -9.42 -6.98
C THR A 331 7.54 -8.35 -5.99
N ILE A 332 8.29 -7.25 -5.90
CA ILE A 332 8.08 -6.18 -4.91
C ILE A 332 7.90 -4.86 -5.66
N THR A 333 6.66 -4.36 -5.74
CA THR A 333 6.34 -3.20 -6.58
C THR A 333 5.45 -2.16 -5.90
N ASN A 334 5.73 -0.88 -6.12
CA ASN A 334 4.91 0.25 -5.63
C ASN A 334 4.72 0.30 -4.11
N ASN A 335 5.69 -0.18 -3.34
CA ASN A 335 5.61 -0.16 -1.87
C ASN A 335 6.37 1.03 -1.30
N THR A 336 5.96 1.47 -0.10
CA THR A 336 6.81 2.26 0.79
C THR A 336 7.44 1.32 1.80
N ILE A 337 8.76 1.17 1.75
CA ILE A 337 9.52 0.23 2.56
C ILE A 337 10.53 1.01 3.39
N SER A 338 10.57 0.73 4.68
CA SER A 338 11.57 1.27 5.57
C SER A 338 12.13 0.23 6.50
N GLY A 339 13.39 0.46 6.87
CA GLY A 339 13.96 -0.20 8.03
C GLY A 339 13.27 0.24 9.33
N GLY A 340 13.84 -0.16 10.45
CA GLY A 340 13.39 0.13 11.80
C GLY A 340 14.38 1.02 12.55
N SER A 341 14.45 0.83 13.87
CA SER A 341 15.53 1.37 14.69
C SER A 341 16.43 0.22 15.14
N ALA A 342 17.61 0.10 14.52
CA ALA A 342 18.58 -0.92 14.85
C ALA A 342 19.64 -0.39 15.82
N ALA A 343 20.08 -1.21 16.77
CA ALA A 343 21.33 -0.96 17.50
C ALA A 343 22.56 -1.31 16.63
N GLY A 344 22.45 -2.38 15.84
CA GLY A 344 23.41 -2.89 14.88
C GLY A 344 23.13 -2.38 13.48
N SER A 345 22.51 -3.21 12.65
CA SER A 345 22.29 -2.92 11.23
C SER A 345 20.80 -2.75 10.90
N ASP A 346 20.48 -1.65 10.25
CA ASP A 346 19.15 -1.40 9.73
C ASP A 346 19.09 -1.69 8.22
N HIS A 347 18.10 -2.47 7.80
CA HIS A 347 17.88 -2.85 6.42
C HIS A 347 16.43 -2.57 6.02
N ALA A 348 16.20 -1.65 5.08
CA ALA A 348 14.87 -1.55 4.49
C ALA A 348 14.55 -2.80 3.66
N LEU A 349 15.52 -3.27 2.87
CA LEU A 349 15.44 -4.55 2.16
C LEU A 349 16.77 -5.30 2.25
N TYR A 350 16.70 -6.56 2.67
CA TYR A 350 17.84 -7.46 2.71
C TYR A 350 17.59 -8.71 1.87
N SER A 351 18.51 -8.99 0.94
CA SER A 351 18.57 -10.25 0.20
C SER A 351 19.79 -11.03 0.67
N GLY A 352 19.53 -12.11 1.39
CA GLY A 352 20.55 -12.94 2.04
C GLY A 352 21.50 -13.64 1.07
N PRO A 353 22.58 -14.24 1.59
CA PRO A 353 23.65 -14.87 0.79
C PRO A 353 23.22 -16.24 0.23
N GLN A 354 22.10 -16.27 -0.49
CA GLN A 354 21.58 -17.42 -1.24
C GLN A 354 21.20 -17.00 -2.67
N ASN A 355 20.82 -17.95 -3.53
CA ASN A 355 20.41 -17.71 -4.92
C ASN A 355 19.01 -17.06 -5.02
N ASN A 356 18.82 -15.93 -4.35
CA ASN A 356 17.58 -15.16 -4.40
C ASN A 356 17.53 -14.35 -5.70
N ASN A 357 16.37 -14.24 -6.34
CA ASN A 357 16.20 -13.48 -7.59
C ASN A 357 15.00 -12.51 -7.51
N PRO A 358 14.97 -11.57 -6.54
CA PRO A 358 13.85 -10.65 -6.41
C PRO A 358 13.79 -9.64 -7.56
N ILE A 359 12.57 -9.30 -7.97
CA ILE A 359 12.27 -8.20 -8.89
C ILE A 359 11.68 -7.05 -8.07
N ILE A 360 12.36 -5.91 -8.03
CA ILE A 360 12.04 -4.78 -7.15
C ILE A 360 11.87 -3.53 -8.00
N SER A 361 10.66 -2.97 -8.06
CA SER A 361 10.38 -1.82 -8.91
C SER A 361 9.44 -0.76 -8.33
N ASN A 362 9.64 0.50 -8.70
CA ASN A 362 8.73 1.60 -8.34
C ASN A 362 8.51 1.78 -6.82
N ASN A 363 9.45 1.34 -5.98
CA ASN A 363 9.32 1.47 -4.53
C ASN A 363 9.97 2.76 -4.02
N VAL A 364 9.47 3.23 -2.88
CA VAL A 364 10.16 4.21 -2.03
C VAL A 364 10.81 3.44 -0.89
N ILE A 365 12.14 3.43 -0.84
CA ILE A 365 12.93 2.59 0.07
C ILE A 365 13.78 3.49 0.97
N SER A 366 13.72 3.30 2.29
CA SER A 366 14.53 4.08 3.24
C SER A 366 15.15 3.21 4.31
N GLY A 367 16.48 3.07 4.27
CA GLY A 367 17.24 2.83 5.49
C GLY A 367 16.91 3.95 6.47
N LYS A 368 16.68 3.64 7.73
CA LYS A 368 16.32 4.56 8.80
C LYS A 368 17.55 4.86 9.64
N THR A 369 17.62 4.31 10.83
CA THR A 369 18.66 4.59 11.83
C THR A 369 19.25 3.28 12.33
N GLY A 370 20.58 3.20 12.34
CA GLY A 370 21.35 2.10 12.91
C GLY A 370 22.84 2.46 13.02
N SER A 371 23.68 1.58 13.58
CA SER A 371 25.13 1.74 13.43
C SER A 371 25.53 1.68 11.95
N ILE A 372 24.86 0.81 11.20
CA ILE A 372 24.88 0.77 9.74
C ILE A 372 23.44 0.85 9.25
N SER A 373 23.16 1.62 8.20
CA SER A 373 21.84 1.66 7.57
C SER A 373 21.93 1.40 6.07
N TYR A 374 21.02 0.57 5.59
CA TYR A 374 20.94 0.15 4.19
C TYR A 374 19.56 0.42 3.62
N GLY A 375 19.52 1.04 2.44
CA GLY A 375 18.31 1.00 1.60
C GLY A 375 18.09 -0.42 1.08
N LEU A 376 19.06 -0.93 0.33
CA LEU A 376 19.14 -2.30 -0.14
C LEU A 376 20.47 -2.91 0.26
N ASN A 377 20.45 -4.05 0.94
CA ASN A 377 21.61 -4.92 1.14
C ASN A 377 21.38 -6.22 0.36
N SER A 378 22.22 -6.49 -0.63
CA SER A 378 22.26 -7.77 -1.35
C SER A 378 23.59 -8.45 -1.09
N SER A 379 23.56 -9.74 -0.74
CA SER A 379 24.75 -10.56 -0.55
C SER A 379 24.83 -11.64 -1.63
N PHE A 380 26.03 -11.94 -2.14
CA PHE A 380 26.19 -13.04 -3.10
C PHE A 380 25.74 -14.38 -2.50
N PRO A 381 25.16 -15.28 -3.30
CA PRO A 381 24.94 -15.20 -4.75
C PRO A 381 23.56 -14.62 -5.18
N SER A 382 22.93 -13.75 -4.39
CA SER A 382 21.65 -13.13 -4.76
C SER A 382 21.76 -12.25 -6.02
N ASN A 383 20.81 -12.40 -6.95
CA ASN A 383 20.71 -11.66 -8.19
C ASN A 383 19.50 -10.73 -8.21
N VAL A 384 19.65 -9.53 -7.66
CA VAL A 384 18.56 -8.56 -7.55
C VAL A 384 18.35 -7.83 -8.88
N THR A 385 17.10 -7.77 -9.37
CA THR A 385 16.70 -6.84 -10.44
C THR A 385 15.99 -5.64 -9.82
N LEU A 386 16.55 -4.45 -9.95
CA LEU A 386 16.11 -3.22 -9.28
C LEU A 386 15.88 -2.10 -10.29
N THR A 387 14.61 -1.69 -10.48
CA THR A 387 14.27 -0.68 -11.49
C THR A 387 13.34 0.41 -10.99
N ASN A 388 13.66 1.68 -11.28
CA ASN A 388 12.80 2.83 -11.00
C ASN A 388 12.44 3.01 -9.51
N ASN A 389 13.38 2.75 -8.61
CA ASN A 389 13.17 2.96 -7.17
C ASN A 389 13.75 4.29 -6.69
N PHE A 390 13.16 4.87 -5.66
CA PHE A 390 13.70 6.01 -4.92
C PHE A 390 14.27 5.51 -3.58
N ILE A 391 15.59 5.51 -3.44
CA ILE A 391 16.29 4.80 -2.37
C ILE A 391 17.13 5.77 -1.54
N ASN A 392 16.78 5.85 -0.25
CA ASN A 392 17.56 6.51 0.78
C ASN A 392 18.33 5.47 1.60
N GLY A 393 19.66 5.54 1.66
CA GLY A 393 20.49 4.69 2.51
C GLY A 393 20.35 4.96 4.01
N GLY A 394 19.64 6.03 4.41
CA GLY A 394 19.35 6.34 5.80
C GLY A 394 20.34 7.28 6.46
N SER A 395 20.53 7.10 7.76
CA SER A 395 21.25 8.03 8.62
C SER A 395 22.16 7.37 9.67
N GLY A 396 22.53 6.10 9.48
CA GLY A 396 23.47 5.42 10.35
C GLY A 396 24.91 5.96 10.25
N ASN A 397 25.81 5.52 11.14
CA ASN A 397 27.23 5.95 11.07
C ASN A 397 27.84 5.62 9.71
N LEU A 398 27.50 4.44 9.19
CA LEU A 398 27.67 4.05 7.80
C LEU A 398 26.28 3.95 7.13
N SER A 399 26.01 4.81 6.14
CA SER A 399 24.74 4.83 5.39
C SER A 399 24.99 4.48 3.94
N ILE A 400 24.27 3.49 3.42
CA ILE A 400 24.48 2.97 2.07
C ILE A 400 23.13 2.80 1.36
N ALA A 401 22.93 3.44 0.21
CA ALA A 401 21.68 3.27 -0.54
C ALA A 401 21.57 1.85 -1.13
N ILE A 402 22.62 1.38 -1.82
CA ILE A 402 22.76 -0.01 -2.28
C ILE A 402 24.10 -0.57 -1.83
N TYR A 403 24.06 -1.65 -1.05
CA TYR A 403 25.22 -2.45 -0.69
C TYR A 403 25.19 -3.78 -1.43
N ASN A 404 26.28 -4.05 -2.14
CA ASN A 404 26.57 -5.34 -2.76
C ASN A 404 27.68 -6.00 -1.95
N GLY A 405 27.28 -6.86 -1.01
CA GLY A 405 28.16 -7.47 -0.03
C GLY A 405 29.08 -8.53 -0.61
N ALA A 406 30.12 -8.91 0.12
CA ALA A 406 31.08 -9.93 -0.30
C ALA A 406 30.48 -11.34 -0.32
N GLY A 407 30.95 -12.19 -1.24
CA GLY A 407 30.65 -13.61 -1.28
C GLY A 407 31.12 -14.27 -2.58
N ASN A 408 30.86 -15.57 -2.72
CA ASN A 408 31.30 -16.36 -3.88
C ASN A 408 30.13 -16.51 -4.88
N GLY A 409 30.33 -16.15 -6.15
CA GLY A 409 29.33 -16.37 -7.19
C GLY A 409 29.49 -15.47 -8.44
N THR A 410 28.67 -15.72 -9.46
CA THR A 410 28.62 -14.93 -10.70
C THR A 410 27.37 -14.05 -10.83
N SER A 411 26.38 -14.26 -9.98
CA SER A 411 25.15 -13.47 -9.91
C SER A 411 25.47 -12.06 -9.45
N ARG A 412 25.27 -11.05 -10.29
CA ARG A 412 25.51 -9.66 -9.93
C ARG A 412 24.30 -8.83 -10.35
N GLY A 413 23.73 -8.04 -9.43
CA GLY A 413 22.44 -7.39 -9.66
C GLY A 413 22.35 -6.53 -10.93
N ASN A 414 21.12 -6.30 -11.39
CA ASN A 414 20.79 -5.40 -12.49
C ASN A 414 20.07 -4.18 -11.94
N TYR A 415 20.73 -3.03 -11.93
CA TYR A 415 20.19 -1.81 -11.32
C TYR A 415 20.01 -0.74 -12.40
N SER A 416 18.76 -0.35 -12.65
CA SER A 416 18.43 0.62 -13.70
C SER A 416 17.42 1.69 -13.29
N SER A 417 17.62 2.92 -13.77
CA SER A 417 16.65 4.01 -13.57
C SER A 417 16.34 4.34 -12.10
N ASN A 418 17.22 4.02 -11.15
CA ASN A 418 16.99 4.29 -9.73
C ASN A 418 17.52 5.69 -9.34
N ARG A 419 16.94 6.25 -8.28
CA ARG A 419 17.41 7.50 -7.64
C ARG A 419 17.97 7.14 -6.26
N LEU A 420 19.27 7.34 -6.07
CA LEU A 420 20.02 6.87 -4.92
C LEU A 420 20.60 8.05 -4.15
N PHE A 421 20.39 8.07 -2.83
CA PHE A 421 20.97 9.08 -1.94
C PHE A 421 21.08 8.54 -0.51
N THR A 422 21.69 9.32 0.37
CA THR A 422 21.68 9.06 1.82
C THR A 422 21.21 10.31 2.56
N SER A 423 20.54 10.17 3.69
CA SER A 423 20.00 11.33 4.44
C SER A 423 20.85 11.78 5.63
N GLY A 424 21.84 10.99 6.04
CA GLY A 424 22.72 11.31 7.16
C GLY A 424 23.82 10.27 7.37
N GLY A 425 24.65 10.48 8.40
CA GLY A 425 25.76 9.60 8.75
C GLY A 425 27.14 10.21 8.52
N THR A 426 28.18 9.49 8.98
CA THR A 426 29.59 9.90 8.79
C THR A 426 30.16 9.37 7.49
N ASN A 427 29.91 8.09 7.20
CA ASN A 427 30.34 7.42 5.97
C ASN A 427 29.11 7.15 5.09
N ARG A 428 29.01 7.82 3.95
CA ARG A 428 27.78 7.91 3.17
C ARG A 428 28.02 7.58 1.70
N PHE A 429 27.44 6.47 1.23
CA PHE A 429 27.65 5.95 -0.12
C PHE A 429 26.32 5.68 -0.85
N CYS A 430 26.29 5.94 -2.15
CA CYS A 430 25.12 5.61 -2.97
C CYS A 430 25.18 4.13 -3.40
N MET A 431 26.32 3.69 -3.93
CA MET A 431 26.60 2.28 -4.23
C MET A 431 27.88 1.85 -3.50
N TYR A 432 27.84 0.70 -2.82
CA TYR A 432 28.99 0.16 -2.11
C TYR A 432 29.22 -1.31 -2.49
N GLU A 433 30.40 -1.61 -3.00
CA GLU A 433 30.85 -2.97 -3.26
C GLU A 433 31.84 -3.42 -2.20
N ALA A 434 31.52 -4.54 -1.55
CA ALA A 434 32.45 -5.21 -0.65
C ALA A 434 32.95 -6.51 -1.31
N GLY A 435 34.27 -6.73 -1.28
CA GLY A 435 34.88 -8.05 -1.48
C GLY A 435 36.02 -8.07 -2.51
N ILE A 436 37.21 -8.44 -2.02
CA ILE A 436 38.48 -8.46 -2.77
C ILE A 436 39.07 -9.87 -2.94
N THR A 437 38.31 -10.95 -2.75
CA THR A 437 38.85 -12.28 -3.03
C THR A 437 38.82 -12.52 -4.53
N ALA A 438 39.85 -11.99 -5.21
CA ALA A 438 40.20 -12.35 -6.57
C ALA A 438 40.15 -13.89 -6.74
N PRO A 439 39.65 -14.39 -7.88
CA PRO A 439 39.46 -13.70 -9.15
C PRO A 439 38.06 -13.14 -9.41
N THR A 440 37.11 -13.28 -8.49
CA THR A 440 35.72 -12.86 -8.71
C THR A 440 35.52 -11.42 -8.27
N TYR A 441 35.54 -10.49 -9.22
CA TYR A 441 35.12 -9.10 -9.01
C TYR A 441 33.64 -9.07 -8.62
N ASN A 442 33.20 -8.13 -7.79
CA ASN A 442 31.83 -8.08 -7.26
C ASN A 442 30.92 -7.04 -7.95
N SER A 443 31.30 -6.58 -9.14
CA SER A 443 30.57 -5.54 -9.86
C SER A 443 29.20 -6.01 -10.36
N PRO A 444 28.13 -5.18 -10.29
CA PRO A 444 26.80 -5.49 -10.82
C PRO A 444 26.85 -5.82 -12.31
N ILE A 445 25.93 -6.67 -12.81
CA ILE A 445 25.84 -7.00 -14.24
C ILE A 445 25.54 -5.73 -15.04
N SER A 446 24.65 -4.89 -14.53
CA SER A 446 24.32 -3.59 -15.13
C SER A 446 24.02 -2.54 -14.07
N PHE A 447 24.44 -1.31 -14.36
CA PHE A 447 24.22 -0.14 -13.53
C PHE A 447 23.90 1.07 -14.43
N ASN A 448 22.70 1.10 -15.01
CA ASN A 448 22.37 2.00 -16.12
C ASN A 448 21.32 3.07 -15.74
N ASN A 449 21.51 4.32 -16.15
CA ASN A 449 20.52 5.40 -15.98
C ASN A 449 20.13 5.66 -14.50
N ASN A 450 21.02 5.38 -13.55
CA ASN A 450 20.78 5.65 -12.14
C ASN A 450 21.23 7.07 -11.79
N GLN A 451 20.42 7.82 -11.06
CA GLN A 451 20.76 9.14 -10.53
C GLN A 451 21.33 9.00 -9.12
N LEU A 452 22.57 9.44 -8.91
CA LEU A 452 23.25 9.35 -7.62
C LEU A 452 23.51 10.76 -7.09
N PHE A 453 23.08 11.06 -5.86
CA PHE A 453 23.27 12.38 -5.26
C PHE A 453 23.35 12.30 -3.72
N ASP A 454 23.91 13.33 -3.09
CA ASP A 454 24.01 13.45 -1.62
C ASP A 454 24.61 12.20 -0.93
N CYS A 455 25.78 11.77 -1.44
CA CYS A 455 26.59 10.67 -0.92
C CYS A 455 28.06 11.15 -0.76
N PRO A 456 28.37 11.98 0.26
CA PRO A 456 29.63 12.72 0.36
C PRO A 456 30.88 11.88 0.63
N SER A 457 30.75 10.58 0.96
CA SER A 457 31.92 9.68 1.08
C SER A 457 32.23 8.94 -0.21
N GLY A 458 31.30 8.93 -1.17
CA GLY A 458 31.48 8.37 -2.50
C GLY A 458 30.14 8.11 -3.18
N LEU A 459 30.03 8.45 -4.46
CA LEU A 459 28.87 8.02 -5.26
C LEU A 459 28.94 6.50 -5.46
N TYR A 460 30.15 5.98 -5.66
CA TYR A 460 30.40 4.57 -5.83
C TYR A 460 31.63 4.17 -5.02
N PHE A 461 31.58 3.08 -4.27
CA PHE A 461 32.75 2.53 -3.59
C PHE A 461 33.11 1.19 -4.24
N ASP A 462 34.20 1.17 -5.02
CA ASP A 462 34.73 -0.03 -5.67
C ASP A 462 35.87 -0.58 -4.83
N ASN A 463 35.59 -1.60 -4.02
CA ASN A 463 36.60 -2.48 -3.41
C ASN A 463 37.81 -1.74 -2.80
N ASN A 464 37.55 -0.69 -2.00
CA ASN A 464 38.49 0.22 -1.31
C ASN A 464 38.67 1.61 -1.93
N THR A 465 38.11 1.88 -3.10
CA THR A 465 38.25 3.18 -3.77
C THR A 465 36.91 3.90 -3.83
N PRO A 466 36.72 5.01 -3.09
CA PRO A 466 35.58 5.88 -3.29
C PRO A 466 35.74 6.65 -4.61
N ILE A 467 34.67 6.67 -5.40
CA ILE A 467 34.58 7.34 -6.70
C ILE A 467 33.53 8.44 -6.58
N PHE A 468 33.90 9.65 -6.98
CA PHE A 468 33.07 10.86 -6.92
C PHE A 468 32.69 11.40 -8.29
N ASP A 469 33.31 10.89 -9.36
CA ASP A 469 33.13 11.35 -10.73
C ASP A 469 32.42 10.30 -11.59
N PHE A 470 31.34 10.72 -12.25
CA PHE A 470 30.53 9.87 -13.12
C PHE A 470 31.30 9.33 -14.32
N ASN A 471 32.28 10.07 -14.84
CA ASN A 471 33.07 9.60 -15.99
C ASN A 471 33.93 8.39 -15.61
N THR A 472 34.41 8.36 -14.37
CA THR A 472 35.18 7.23 -13.83
C THR A 472 34.29 6.00 -13.60
N ILE A 473 33.05 6.19 -13.14
CA ILE A 473 32.08 5.07 -12.96
C ILE A 473 31.77 4.41 -14.32
N ASN A 474 31.62 5.19 -15.38
CA ASN A 474 31.42 4.69 -16.76
C ASN A 474 32.69 4.09 -17.40
N GLY A 475 33.85 4.42 -16.84
CA GLY A 475 35.14 4.35 -17.52
C GLY A 475 36.12 3.35 -16.92
N LEU A 476 35.66 2.25 -16.32
CA LEU A 476 36.41 1.07 -15.80
C LEU A 476 36.43 0.96 -14.26
N THR A 477 35.52 0.15 -13.70
CA THR A 477 35.83 -0.62 -12.48
C THR A 477 36.81 -1.73 -12.86
N ILE A 478 37.84 -1.98 -12.05
CA ILE A 478 38.83 -3.03 -12.33
C ILE A 478 38.10 -4.39 -12.40
N GLY A 479 37.98 -4.98 -13.59
CA GLY A 479 37.35 -6.29 -13.79
C GLY A 479 35.81 -6.31 -13.88
N GLY A 480 35.15 -5.15 -13.93
CA GLY A 480 33.70 -5.03 -14.15
C GLY A 480 33.31 -4.86 -15.63
N ALA A 481 32.02 -5.02 -15.93
CA ALA A 481 31.48 -4.75 -17.26
C ALA A 481 31.63 -3.26 -17.62
N LEU A 482 31.85 -2.94 -18.90
CA LEU A 482 31.77 -1.57 -19.39
C LEU A 482 30.32 -1.07 -19.21
N TYR A 483 30.08 -0.13 -18.28
CA TYR A 483 28.79 0.52 -18.15
C TYR A 483 28.64 1.52 -19.30
N THR A 484 27.68 1.29 -20.19
CA THR A 484 27.48 2.10 -21.42
C THR A 484 26.33 3.10 -21.30
N GLY A 485 25.94 3.48 -20.07
CA GLY A 485 24.80 4.35 -19.80
C GLY A 485 25.18 5.79 -19.44
N ASN A 486 24.37 6.76 -19.85
CA ASN A 486 24.40 8.10 -19.27
C ASN A 486 23.96 7.99 -17.79
N PHE A 487 24.79 8.45 -16.86
CA PHE A 487 24.46 8.61 -15.44
C PHE A 487 23.81 9.97 -15.18
#